data_AF-A0AAV9LYE2-F1
#
_entry.id   AF-A0AAV9LYE2-F1
#
_cell.length_a   1.000
_cell.length_b   1.000
_cell.length_c   1.000
_cell.angle_alpha   90.00
_cell.angle_beta   90.00
_cell.angle_gamma   90.00
#
_symmetry.space_group_name_H-M   'P 1'
#
loop_
_entity.id
_entity.type
_entity.pdbx_description
1 polymer ?
#
loop_
_entity_poly.entity_id
_entity_poly.type
_entity_poly.pdbx_seq_one_letter_code
_entity_poly.pdbx_strand_id
1 'polypeptide(L)'
;MVFGKACHLPAELEHKAYWTIKKLNLDVELAGRKRITRLHELEESRLHTYENARLYKEKTKRWHDKHMLSRTLEPGQLVLLFNLRLKLFPGKLRSKSCPFKVVRMTQHGVVELKKKKDKSSTFLVNGQRVKHYFRSDVDHELEALTLNDE
;
A
#
# COMPACT_ATOMS: atom_id res chain seq x y z
N MET A 1 -49.47 -46.89 26.86
CA MET A 1 -50.07 -45.73 26.17
C MET A 1 -50.17 -44.60 27.19
N VAL A 2 -49.20 -43.68 27.20
CA VAL A 2 -49.13 -42.60 28.21
C VAL A 2 -49.95 -41.43 27.70
N PHE A 3 -51.21 -41.36 28.12
CA PHE A 3 -52.06 -40.19 27.92
C PHE A 3 -51.96 -39.27 29.14
N GLY A 4 -51.65 -38.00 28.88
CA GLY A 4 -51.99 -36.89 29.76
C GLY A 4 -50.91 -36.46 30.74
N LYS A 5 -50.02 -35.56 30.29
CA LYS A 5 -49.71 -34.27 30.96
C LYS A 5 -48.65 -33.48 30.17
N ALA A 6 -48.84 -32.16 30.18
CA ALA A 6 -47.99 -31.10 29.64
C ALA A 6 -48.15 -30.70 28.15
N CYS A 7 -49.36 -30.69 27.60
CA CYS A 7 -49.66 -29.93 26.36
C CYS A 7 -49.70 -28.39 26.59
N HIS A 8 -49.49 -27.92 27.83
CA HIS A 8 -49.53 -26.51 28.22
C HIS A 8 -48.19 -25.78 28.04
N LEU A 9 -47.07 -26.50 28.07
CA LEU A 9 -45.74 -25.89 27.96
C LEU A 9 -45.53 -25.17 26.61
N PRO A 10 -45.93 -25.76 25.46
CA PRO A 10 -45.83 -25.05 24.18
C PRO A 10 -46.73 -23.80 24.14
N ALA A 11 -47.96 -23.90 24.65
CA ALA A 11 -48.91 -22.79 24.66
C ALA A 11 -48.47 -21.63 25.56
N GLU A 12 -47.87 -21.92 26.72
CA GLU A 12 -47.32 -20.89 27.61
C GLU A 12 -46.12 -20.17 26.98
N LEU A 13 -45.27 -20.90 26.26
CA LEU A 13 -44.13 -20.33 25.53
C LEU A 13 -44.60 -19.44 24.37
N GLU A 14 -45.58 -19.89 23.60
CA GLU A 14 -46.20 -19.12 22.52
C GLU A 14 -46.88 -17.85 23.04
N HIS A 15 -47.62 -17.95 24.15
CA HIS A 15 -48.27 -16.80 24.77
C HIS A 15 -47.27 -15.78 25.31
N LYS A 16 -46.18 -16.23 25.96
CA LYS A 16 -45.09 -15.35 26.41
C LYS A 16 -44.39 -14.66 25.23
N ALA A 17 -44.12 -15.39 24.15
CA ALA A 17 -43.56 -14.82 22.92
C ALA A 17 -44.51 -13.79 22.31
N TYR A 18 -45.81 -14.11 22.21
CA TYR A 18 -46.85 -13.21 21.71
C TYR A 18 -46.93 -11.91 22.52
N TRP A 19 -46.94 -11.97 23.86
CA TRP A 19 -46.97 -10.77 24.71
C TRP A 19 -45.68 -9.96 24.62
N THR A 20 -44.54 -10.61 24.43
CA THR A 20 -43.26 -9.92 24.22
C THR A 20 -43.29 -9.14 22.91
N ILE A 21 -43.78 -9.76 21.83
CA ILE A 21 -43.96 -9.10 20.53
C ILE A 21 -44.99 -7.96 20.63
N LYS A 22 -46.12 -8.19 21.30
CA LYS A 22 -47.17 -7.18 21.51
C LYS A 22 -46.67 -5.99 22.33
N LYS A 23 -45.82 -6.24 23.34
CA LYS A 23 -45.16 -5.19 24.15
C LYS A 23 -44.09 -4.43 23.37
N LEU A 24 -43.37 -5.11 22.47
CA LEU A 24 -42.44 -4.46 21.55
C LEU A 24 -43.20 -3.57 20.54
N ASN A 25 -44.41 -4.00 20.14
CA ASN A 25 -45.30 -3.31 19.20
C ASN A 25 -46.26 -2.32 19.86
N LEU A 26 -46.25 -2.16 21.19
CA LEU A 26 -47.22 -1.33 21.92
C LEU A 26 -47.02 0.17 21.69
N ASP A 27 -45.82 0.59 21.25
CA ASP A 27 -45.56 1.96 20.80
C ASP A 27 -44.67 1.94 19.55
N VAL A 28 -45.27 1.52 18.43
CA VAL A 28 -44.63 1.47 17.11
C VAL A 28 -44.01 2.82 16.74
N GLU A 29 -44.67 3.92 17.11
CA GLU A 29 -44.21 5.29 16.86
C GLU A 29 -42.93 5.62 17.63
N LEU A 30 -42.87 5.32 18.94
CA LEU A 30 -41.66 5.52 19.74
C LEU A 30 -40.53 4.59 19.29
N ALA A 31 -40.83 3.34 18.95
CA ALA A 31 -39.85 2.40 18.42
C ALA A 31 -39.29 2.85 17.06
N GLY A 32 -40.15 3.41 16.20
CA GLY A 32 -39.79 4.02 14.93
C GLY A 32 -38.87 5.22 15.11
N ARG A 33 -39.25 6.18 15.98
CA ARG A 33 -38.41 7.35 16.32
C ARG A 33 -37.04 6.94 16.84
N LYS A 34 -36.98 6.01 17.80
CA LYS A 34 -35.71 5.49 18.34
C LYS A 34 -34.83 4.85 17.26
N ARG A 35 -35.42 4.12 16.31
CA ARG A 35 -34.69 3.51 15.19
C ARG A 35 -34.10 4.58 14.27
N ILE A 36 -34.87 5.61 13.94
CA ILE A 36 -34.43 6.74 13.11
C ILE A 36 -33.26 7.46 13.79
N THR A 37 -33.37 7.77 15.08
CA THR A 37 -32.28 8.40 15.86
C THR A 37 -31.01 7.57 15.79
N ARG A 38 -31.09 6.25 16.06
CA ARG A 38 -29.92 5.35 15.96
C ARG A 38 -29.32 5.32 14.56
N LEU A 39 -30.13 5.36 13.51
CA LEU A 39 -29.63 5.40 12.13
C LEU A 39 -28.88 6.71 11.85
N HIS A 40 -29.36 7.84 12.35
CA HIS A 40 -28.66 9.12 12.24
C HIS A 40 -27.32 9.12 12.99
N GLU A 41 -27.27 8.58 14.21
CA GLU A 41 -26.04 8.44 14.98
C GLU A 41 -24.99 7.58 14.23
N LEU A 42 -25.43 6.49 13.59
CA LEU A 42 -24.56 5.63 12.78
C LEU A 42 -24.05 6.36 11.52
N GLU A 43 -24.92 7.13 10.87
CA GLU A 43 -24.54 7.92 9.69
C GLU A 43 -23.51 8.99 10.05
N GLU A 44 -23.70 9.69 11.17
CA GLU A 44 -22.75 10.69 11.66
C GLU A 44 -21.39 10.05 12.01
N SER A 45 -21.40 8.90 12.69
CA SER A 45 -20.19 8.14 13.01
C SER A 45 -19.43 7.72 11.75
N ARG A 46 -20.17 7.33 10.70
CA ARG A 46 -19.63 6.96 9.40
C ARG A 46 -19.00 8.16 8.71
N LEU A 47 -19.70 9.29 8.66
CA LEU A 47 -19.18 10.53 8.07
C LEU A 47 -17.91 10.98 8.79
N HIS A 48 -17.91 10.99 10.12
CA HIS A 48 -16.74 11.34 10.92
C HIS A 48 -15.53 10.45 10.62
N THR A 49 -15.75 9.14 10.47
CA THR A 49 -14.69 8.20 10.10
C THR A 49 -14.12 8.49 8.71
N TYR A 50 -14.98 8.80 7.73
CA TYR A 50 -14.53 9.16 6.38
C TYR A 50 -13.75 10.48 6.35
N GLU A 51 -14.20 11.49 7.08
CA GLU A 51 -13.49 12.77 7.20
C GLU A 51 -12.11 12.58 7.84
N ASN A 52 -12.03 11.81 8.94
CA ASN A 52 -10.76 11.49 9.59
C ASN A 52 -9.82 10.73 8.65
N ALA A 53 -10.33 9.75 7.90
CA ALA A 53 -9.53 9.02 6.92
C ALA A 53 -9.04 9.94 5.78
N ARG A 54 -9.87 10.87 5.31
CA ARG A 54 -9.49 11.88 4.30
C ARG A 54 -8.37 12.77 4.83
N LEU A 55 -8.54 13.30 6.04
CA LEU A 55 -7.56 14.17 6.69
C LEU A 55 -6.23 13.47 6.94
N TYR A 56 -6.26 12.21 7.38
CA TYR A 56 -5.05 11.42 7.57
C TYR A 56 -4.29 11.25 6.26
N LYS A 57 -4.96 10.79 5.19
CA LYS A 57 -4.36 10.63 3.86
C LYS A 57 -3.78 11.94 3.33
N GLU A 58 -4.50 13.04 3.53
CA GLU A 58 -4.05 14.36 3.10
C GLU A 58 -2.81 14.82 3.87
N LYS A 59 -2.78 14.67 5.20
CA LYS A 59 -1.61 14.99 6.04
C LYS A 59 -0.40 14.14 5.63
N THR A 60 -0.59 12.84 5.47
CA THR A 60 0.47 11.92 5.03
C THR A 60 0.98 12.29 3.65
N LYS A 61 0.09 12.60 2.69
CA LYS A 61 0.48 13.08 1.37
C LYS A 61 1.29 14.39 1.44
N ARG A 62 0.81 15.40 2.17
CA ARG A 62 1.52 16.67 2.35
C ARG A 62 2.92 16.45 2.96
N TRP A 63 3.02 15.56 3.94
CA TRP A 63 4.31 15.20 4.54
C TRP A 63 5.24 14.53 3.52
N HIS A 64 4.75 13.54 2.75
CA HIS A 64 5.55 12.90 1.72
C HIS A 64 5.98 13.86 0.61
N ASP A 65 5.05 14.68 0.10
CA ASP A 65 5.31 15.66 -0.95
C ASP A 65 6.37 16.69 -0.49
N LYS A 66 6.31 17.14 0.78
CA LYS A 66 7.33 18.03 1.36
C LYS A 66 8.72 17.40 1.41
N HIS A 67 8.81 16.09 1.65
CA HIS A 67 10.09 15.36 1.73
C HIS A 67 10.49 14.72 0.39
N MET A 68 9.74 14.96 -0.68
CA MET A 68 10.06 14.49 -2.01
C MET A 68 11.21 15.33 -2.57
N LEU A 69 12.44 14.88 -2.34
CA LEU A 69 13.63 15.54 -2.87
C LEU A 69 13.64 15.45 -4.40
N SER A 70 13.61 16.62 -5.07
CA SER A 70 13.92 16.70 -6.49
C SER A 70 15.40 16.38 -6.68
N ARG A 71 15.69 15.30 -7.40
CA ARG A 71 17.06 14.91 -7.75
C ARG A 71 17.34 15.44 -9.14
N THR A 72 18.18 16.45 -9.26
CA THR A 72 18.69 16.92 -10.55
C THR A 72 19.83 16.01 -10.97
N LEU A 73 19.60 15.21 -12.00
CA LEU A 73 20.62 14.34 -12.59
C LEU A 73 21.12 14.98 -13.89
N GLU A 74 22.42 15.16 -13.98
CA GLU A 74 23.04 15.67 -15.20
C GLU A 74 23.34 14.52 -16.17
N PRO A 75 23.19 14.73 -17.50
CA PRO A 75 23.65 13.80 -18.51
C PRO A 75 25.11 13.39 -18.27
N GLY A 76 25.37 12.09 -18.35
CA GLY A 76 26.71 11.52 -18.19
C GLY A 76 27.08 11.05 -16.79
N GLN A 77 26.31 11.40 -15.76
CA GLN A 77 26.53 10.90 -14.40
C GLN A 77 26.25 9.39 -14.29
N LEU A 78 26.96 8.75 -13.36
CA LEU A 78 26.70 7.36 -12.99
C LEU A 78 25.66 7.30 -11.88
N VAL A 79 24.70 6.40 -12.05
CA VAL A 79 23.60 6.24 -11.12
C VAL A 79 23.27 4.77 -10.89
N LEU A 80 22.81 4.48 -9.69
CA LEU A 80 22.33 3.17 -9.30
C LEU A 80 20.81 3.12 -9.43
N LEU A 81 20.32 2.11 -10.13
CA LEU A 81 18.89 1.83 -10.20
C LEU A 81 18.47 0.95 -9.02
N PHE A 82 17.47 1.39 -8.26
CA PHE A 82 16.90 0.62 -7.17
C PHE A 82 15.79 -0.30 -7.68
N ASN A 83 16.06 -1.61 -7.66
CA ASN A 83 15.09 -2.65 -7.94
C ASN A 83 14.57 -3.20 -6.61
N LEU A 84 13.39 -2.73 -6.19
CA LEU A 84 12.70 -3.18 -4.98
C LEU A 84 12.35 -4.68 -4.99
N ARG A 85 12.40 -5.34 -6.15
CA ARG A 85 12.19 -6.79 -6.27
C ARG A 85 13.44 -7.52 -5.77
N LEU A 86 13.60 -7.57 -4.45
CA LEU A 86 14.56 -8.43 -3.77
C LEU A 86 14.20 -9.88 -4.09
N LYS A 87 14.88 -10.48 -5.06
CA LYS A 87 14.86 -11.93 -5.21
C LYS A 87 15.71 -12.48 -4.07
N LEU A 88 15.09 -13.23 -3.15
CA LEU A 88 15.82 -14.03 -2.16
C LEU A 88 16.61 -15.08 -2.95
N PHE A 89 17.92 -14.89 -3.06
CA PHE A 89 18.81 -15.90 -3.62
C PHE A 89 19.32 -16.77 -2.46
N PRO A 90 19.28 -18.11 -2.56
CA PRO A 90 19.93 -18.98 -1.58
C PRO A 90 21.45 -18.78 -1.69
N GLY A 91 22.03 -18.07 -0.72
CA GLY A 91 23.45 -17.69 -0.69
C GLY A 91 23.67 -16.33 -0.01
N LYS A 92 24.93 -15.87 0.05
CA LYS A 92 25.24 -14.52 0.56
C LYS A 92 24.49 -13.47 -0.28
N LEU A 93 23.69 -12.64 0.38
CA LEU A 93 22.91 -11.57 -0.24
C LEU A 93 23.88 -10.58 -0.93
N ARG A 94 24.02 -10.67 -2.26
CA ARG A 94 24.79 -9.69 -3.05
C ARG A 94 23.83 -8.90 -3.94
N SER A 95 23.51 -7.67 -3.54
CA SER A 95 22.79 -6.73 -4.40
C SER A 95 23.77 -6.15 -5.43
N LYS A 96 24.12 -6.91 -6.47
CA LYS A 96 24.90 -6.39 -7.60
C LYS A 96 24.00 -5.54 -8.50
N SER A 97 23.61 -4.34 -8.04
CA SER A 97 23.04 -3.35 -8.96
C SER A 97 24.23 -2.69 -9.67
N CYS A 98 24.32 -2.86 -10.99
CA CYS A 98 25.37 -2.23 -11.78
C CYS A 98 25.07 -0.74 -11.95
N PRO A 99 26.10 0.13 -12.01
CA PRO A 99 25.89 1.53 -12.33
C PRO A 99 25.45 1.71 -13.79
N PHE A 100 24.54 2.65 -14.00
CA PHE A 100 24.05 3.08 -15.31
C PHE A 100 24.50 4.51 -15.58
N LYS A 101 24.68 4.86 -16.85
CA LYS A 101 24.96 6.23 -17.27
C LYS A 101 23.65 6.94 -17.60
N VAL A 102 23.46 8.14 -17.07
CA VAL A 102 22.32 9.00 -17.42
C VAL A 102 22.51 9.54 -18.84
N VAL A 103 21.52 9.37 -19.69
CA VAL A 103 21.52 9.91 -21.07
C VAL A 103 20.83 11.27 -21.09
N ARG A 104 19.59 11.33 -20.62
CA ARG A 104 18.79 12.55 -20.49
C ARG A 104 17.80 12.43 -19.34
N MET A 105 17.41 13.57 -18.80
CA MET A 105 16.35 13.68 -17.80
C MET A 105 15.23 14.52 -18.37
N THR A 106 13.99 14.05 -18.24
CA THR A 106 12.80 14.81 -18.64
C THR A 106 12.33 15.70 -17.48
N GLN A 107 11.65 16.80 -17.81
CA GLN A 107 11.09 17.72 -16.81
C GLN A 107 10.11 17.04 -15.83
N HIS A 108 9.48 15.93 -16.24
CA HIS A 108 8.56 15.14 -15.41
C HIS A 108 9.25 14.13 -14.48
N GLY A 109 10.59 14.18 -14.35
CA GLY A 109 11.34 13.31 -13.44
C GLY A 109 11.61 11.90 -13.96
N VAL A 110 11.37 11.65 -15.24
CA VAL A 110 11.76 10.39 -15.90
C VAL A 110 13.21 10.50 -16.36
N VAL A 111 13.98 9.43 -16.19
CA VAL A 111 15.41 9.38 -16.46
C VAL A 111 15.68 8.29 -17.48
N GLU A 112 16.42 8.61 -18.51
CA GLU A 112 16.91 7.63 -19.47
C GLU A 112 18.27 7.11 -19.07
N LEU A 113 18.34 5.79 -18.93
CA LEU A 113 19.54 5.09 -18.51
C LEU A 113 20.11 4.25 -19.64
N LYS A 114 21.45 4.23 -19.70
CA LYS A 114 22.23 3.36 -20.58
C LYS A 114 23.20 2.50 -19.76
N LYS A 115 23.26 1.21 -20.07
CA LYS A 115 24.24 0.29 -19.47
C LYS A 115 25.57 0.39 -20.21
N LYS A 116 26.70 0.37 -19.50
CA LYS A 116 28.04 0.53 -20.10
C LYS A 116 28.38 -0.56 -21.14
N LYS A 117 27.84 -1.78 -20.97
CA LYS A 117 28.16 -2.95 -21.82
C LYS A 117 27.31 -3.03 -23.10
N ASP A 118 26.13 -2.41 -23.13
CA ASP A 118 25.19 -2.53 -24.25
C ASP A 118 25.22 -1.25 -25.08
N LYS A 119 25.64 -1.33 -26.35
CA LYS A 119 25.80 -0.15 -27.21
C LYS A 119 24.46 0.47 -27.63
N SER A 120 23.35 -0.29 -27.65
CA SER A 120 22.12 0.08 -28.39
C SER A 120 20.85 0.33 -27.57
N SER A 121 20.66 -0.24 -26.38
CA SER A 121 19.39 -0.08 -25.65
C SER A 121 19.46 0.94 -24.51
N THR A 122 18.56 1.92 -24.56
CA THR A 122 18.23 2.81 -23.45
C THR A 122 16.87 2.42 -22.90
N PHE A 123 16.61 2.72 -21.63
CA PHE A 123 15.30 2.51 -21.03
C PHE A 123 14.95 3.64 -20.07
N LEU A 124 13.65 3.88 -19.94
CA LEU A 124 13.07 4.92 -19.11
C LEU A 124 12.81 4.39 -17.70
N VAL A 125 13.21 5.15 -16.69
CA VAL A 125 12.90 4.87 -15.28
C VAL A 125 12.39 6.11 -14.58
N ASN A 126 11.57 5.91 -13.55
CA ASN A 126 11.25 7.00 -12.62
C ASN A 126 12.55 7.42 -11.89
N GLY A 127 12.93 8.69 -11.98
CA GLY A 127 14.12 9.26 -11.36
C GLY A 127 14.15 9.13 -9.84
N GLN A 128 12.99 9.00 -9.18
CA GLN A 128 12.92 8.69 -7.75
C GLN A 128 13.54 7.32 -7.40
N ARG A 129 13.57 6.39 -8.37
CA ARG A 129 14.18 5.05 -8.22
C ARG A 129 15.68 5.04 -8.48
N VAL A 130 16.28 6.20 -8.75
CA VAL A 130 17.66 6.35 -9.18
C VAL A 130 18.44 7.13 -8.13
N LYS A 131 19.63 6.66 -7.75
CA LYS A 131 20.52 7.32 -6.77
C LYS A 131 21.89 7.58 -7.40
N HIS A 132 22.51 8.72 -7.12
CA HIS A 132 23.89 8.99 -7.57
C HIS A 132 24.83 7.88 -7.11
N TYR A 133 25.66 7.41 -8.04
CA TYR A 133 26.76 6.52 -7.76
C TYR A 133 28.05 7.34 -7.78
N PHE A 134 28.54 7.68 -6.59
CA PHE A 134 29.85 8.31 -6.45
C PHE A 134 30.90 7.21 -6.56
N ARG A 135 31.51 7.10 -7.74
CA ARG A 135 32.65 6.21 -7.96
C ARG A 135 33.85 6.84 -7.26
N SER A 136 34.39 6.17 -6.23
CA SER A 136 35.72 6.50 -5.73
C SER A 136 36.75 6.14 -6.81
N ASP A 137 37.76 6.98 -7.04
CA ASP A 137 38.78 6.84 -8.10
C ASP A 137 39.66 5.57 -8.02
N VAL A 138 39.31 4.61 -7.17
CA VAL A 138 40.10 3.39 -6.91
C VAL A 138 39.77 2.23 -7.87
N ASP A 139 38.73 2.34 -8.70
CA ASP A 139 38.41 1.30 -9.69
C ASP A 139 39.07 1.61 -11.05
N HIS A 140 40.38 1.83 -11.08
CA HIS A 140 41.14 1.67 -12.32
C HIS A 140 41.31 0.16 -12.58
N GLU A 141 41.04 -0.24 -13.82
CA GLU A 141 41.48 -1.53 -14.40
C GLU A 141 40.95 -2.82 -13.76
N LEU A 142 39.73 -3.19 -14.13
CA LEU A 142 39.46 -4.60 -14.41
C LEU A 142 39.52 -4.79 -15.94
N GLU A 143 40.71 -4.55 -16.50
CA GLU A 143 41.06 -5.24 -17.73
C GLU A 143 41.16 -6.72 -17.41
N ALA A 144 40.52 -7.54 -18.23
CA ALA A 144 40.57 -8.98 -18.09
C ALA A 144 42.01 -9.45 -18.32
N LEU A 145 42.75 -9.70 -17.24
CA LEU A 145 43.98 -10.49 -17.31
C LEU A 145 43.58 -11.89 -17.77
N THR A 146 43.77 -12.18 -19.04
CA THR A 146 43.81 -13.53 -19.57
C THR A 146 45.04 -14.20 -18.97
N LEU A 147 44.84 -15.05 -17.97
CA LEU A 147 45.85 -16.02 -17.55
C LEU A 147 45.94 -17.06 -18.68
N ASN A 148 47.00 -16.95 -19.47
CA ASN A 148 47.45 -18.05 -20.31
C ASN A 148 48.26 -18.97 -19.39
N ASP A 149 47.75 -20.17 -19.18
CA ASP A 149 48.48 -21.23 -18.49
C ASP A 149 49.46 -21.87 -19.49
N GLU A 150 50.77 -21.76 -19.21
CA GLU A 150 51.81 -22.65 -19.76
C GLU A 150 51.81 -24.00 -19.03
#